data_AF-A0A9E5RM71-F1
#
_entry.id   AF-A0A9E5RM71-F1
#
_cell.length_a   1.000
_cell.length_b   1.000
_cell.length_c   1.000
_cell.angle_alpha   90.00
_cell.angle_beta   90.00
_cell.angle_gamma   90.00
#
_symmetry.space_group_name_H-M   'P 1'
#
loop_
_entity.id
_entity.type
_entity.pdbx_description
1 polymer ?
#
loop_
_entity_poly.entity_id
_entity_poly.type
_entity_poly.pdbx_seq_one_letter_code
_entity_poly.pdbx_strand_id
1 'polypeptide(L)' 'MAIDNYQRILTVAREIGDRQSEGIALGSLGITYNSLGQYKQAIAQQNRLLSVVERLAIARVKAMR' A
#
# COMPACT_ATOMS: atom_id res chain seq x y z
N MET A 1 17.23 -4.68 -1.96
CA MET A 1 16.58 -5.63 -1.02
C MET A 1 15.07 -5.64 -1.29
N ALA A 2 14.29 -6.60 -0.75
CA ALA A 2 12.84 -6.66 -1.01
C ALA A 2 12.11 -5.34 -0.67
N ILE A 3 12.53 -4.69 0.42
CA ILE A 3 12.00 -3.37 0.84
C ILE A 3 12.20 -2.32 -0.25
N ASP A 4 13.40 -2.16 -0.78
CA ASP A 4 13.69 -1.14 -1.80
C ASP A 4 12.88 -1.36 -3.08
N ASN A 5 12.68 -2.63 -3.47
CA ASN A 5 11.88 -2.98 -4.64
C ASN A 5 10.41 -2.58 -4.44
N TYR A 6 9.82 -2.92 -3.29
CA TYR A 6 8.43 -2.53 -3.00
C TYR A 6 8.27 -1.03 -2.78
N GLN A 7 9.28 -0.32 -2.26
CA GLN A 7 9.26 1.14 -2.19
C GLN A 7 9.27 1.79 -3.58
N ARG A 8 10.06 1.26 -4.52
CA ARG A 8 10.04 1.74 -5.92
C ARG A 8 8.70 1.51 -6.59
N ILE A 9 8.12 0.32 -6.43
CA ILE A 9 6.78 0.01 -6.95
C ILE A 9 5.75 0.96 -6.34
N LEU A 10 5.82 1.20 -5.02
CA LEU A 10 4.93 2.13 -4.33
C LEU A 10 5.01 3.55 -4.91
N THR A 11 6.21 4.04 -5.18
CA THR A 11 6.43 5.36 -5.78
C THR A 11 5.80 5.44 -7.17
N VAL A 12 6.14 4.53 -8.06
CA VAL A 12 5.61 4.52 -9.44
C VAL A 12 4.09 4.36 -9.45
N ALA A 13 3.56 3.44 -8.65
CA ALA A 13 2.12 3.20 -8.55
C ALA A 13 1.35 4.45 -8.10
N ARG A 14 1.92 5.24 -7.18
CA ARG A 14 1.32 6.53 -6.78
C ARG A 14 1.39 7.59 -7.86
N GLU A 15 2.52 7.68 -8.56
CA GLU A 15 2.72 8.65 -9.65
C GLU A 15 1.75 8.43 -10.79
N ILE A 16 1.50 7.18 -11.17
CA ILE A 16 0.58 6.83 -12.27
C ILE A 16 -0.87 6.64 -11.82
N GLY A 17 -1.14 6.71 -10.51
CA GLY A 17 -2.47 6.51 -9.94
C GLY A 17 -2.96 5.06 -9.90
N ASP A 18 -2.08 4.08 -10.07
CA ASP A 18 -2.39 2.65 -9.96
C ASP A 18 -2.56 2.24 -8.48
N ARG A 19 -3.82 2.26 -8.03
CA ARG A 19 -4.18 1.92 -6.66
C ARG A 19 -4.05 0.44 -6.33
N GLN A 20 -4.10 -0.44 -7.33
CA GLN A 20 -3.95 -1.87 -7.12
C GLN A 20 -2.49 -2.18 -6.79
N SER A 21 -1.56 -1.68 -7.60
CA SER A 21 -0.13 -1.83 -7.35
C SER A 21 0.32 -1.10 -6.08
N GLU A 22 -0.28 0.07 -5.76
CA GLU A 22 -0.06 0.77 -4.48
C GLU A 22 -0.43 -0.14 -3.29
N GLY A 23 -1.59 -0.80 -3.35
CA GLY A 23 -2.05 -1.71 -2.30
C GLY A 23 -1.15 -2.94 -2.13
N ILE A 24 -0.76 -3.57 -3.23
CA ILE A 24 0.14 -4.73 -3.22
C ILE A 24 1.48 -4.37 -2.57
N ALA A 25 2.09 -3.27 -2.99
CA ALA A 25 3.37 -2.83 -2.45
C ALA A 25 3.32 -2.54 -0.94
N LEU A 26 2.24 -1.88 -0.46
CA LEU A 26 2.05 -1.60 0.96
C LEU A 26 1.86 -2.89 1.78
N GLY A 27 1.09 -3.86 1.29
CA GLY A 27 0.93 -5.16 1.94
C GLY A 27 2.24 -5.94 2.03
N SER A 28 2.99 -5.99 0.94
CA SER A 28 4.29 -6.67 0.89
C SER A 28 5.33 -6.01 1.80
N LEU A 29 5.36 -4.67 1.90
CA LEU A 29 6.20 -3.97 2.86
C LEU A 29 5.79 -4.28 4.30
N GLY A 30 4.49 -4.32 4.59
CA GLY A 30 3.96 -4.70 5.90
C GLY A 30 4.44 -6.08 6.36
N ILE A 31 4.31 -7.09 5.49
CA ILE A 31 4.78 -8.46 5.74
C ILE A 31 6.29 -8.48 5.93
N THR A 32 7.05 -7.82 5.03
CA THR A 32 8.52 -7.81 5.10
C THR A 32 9.02 -7.18 6.40
N TYR A 33 8.44 -6.06 6.83
CA TYR A 33 8.78 -5.44 8.10
C TYR A 33 8.38 -6.29 9.30
N ASN A 34 7.25 -6.99 9.23
CA ASN A 34 6.84 -7.92 10.28
C ASN A 34 7.85 -9.07 10.45
N SER A 35 8.29 -9.69 9.35
CA SER A 35 9.29 -10.77 9.37
C SER A 35 10.65 -10.33 9.89
N LEU A 36 10.97 -9.03 9.83
CA LEU A 36 12.20 -8.45 10.37
C LEU A 36 12.07 -7.99 11.84
N GLY A 37 10.93 -8.23 12.49
CA GLY A 37 10.64 -7.72 13.84
C GLY A 37 10.43 -6.20 13.91
N GLN A 38 10.31 -5.54 12.75
CA GLN A 38 10.14 -4.10 12.61
C GLN A 38 8.65 -3.73 12.67
N TYR A 39 8.01 -4.04 13.79
CA TYR A 39 6.55 -3.97 13.94
C TYR A 39 5.97 -2.57 13.74
N LYS A 40 6.67 -1.51 14.18
CA LYS A 40 6.23 -0.12 13.98
C LYS A 40 6.10 0.20 12.49
N GLN A 41 7.11 -0.19 11.69
CA GLN A 41 7.08 -0.01 10.24
C GLN A 41 5.99 -0.86 9.60
N ALA A 42 5.80 -2.10 10.04
CA ALA A 42 4.74 -2.98 9.53
C ALA A 42 3.34 -2.38 9.72
N ILE A 43 3.01 -1.93 10.94
CA ILE A 43 1.74 -1.27 11.28
C ILE A 43 1.54 -0.02 10.43
N ALA A 44 2.58 0.78 10.23
CA ALA A 44 2.50 1.97 9.40
C ALA A 44 2.12 1.66 7.94
N GLN A 45 2.65 0.58 7.35
CA GLN A 45 2.26 0.18 6.00
C GLN A 45 0.84 -0.39 5.96
N GLN A 46 0.43 -1.15 6.97
CA GLN A 46 -0.93 -1.69 7.07
C GLN A 46 -1.98 -0.57 7.15
N ASN A 47 -1.72 0.49 7.94
CA ASN A 47 -2.60 1.65 8.02
C ASN A 47 -2.68 2.39 6.67
N ARG A 48 -1.55 2.56 5.99
CA ARG A 48 -1.52 3.17 4.65
C ARG A 48 -2.31 2.34 3.62
N LEU A 49 -2.19 1.02 3.68
CA LEU A 49 -2.95 0.10 2.83
C LEU A 49 -4.45 0.28 3.05
N LEU A 50 -4.89 0.33 4.31
CA LEU A 50 -6.30 0.55 4.65
C LEU A 50 -6.82 1.86 4.04
N SER A 51 -6.06 2.96 4.16
CA SER A 51 -6.45 4.24 3.55
C SER A 51 -6.50 4.23 2.02
N VAL A 52 -5.77 3.34 1.34
CA VAL A 52 -5.87 3.16 -0.12
C VAL A 52 -7.15 2.40 -0.48
N VAL A 53 -7.46 1.35 0.28
CA VAL A 53 -8.67 0.54 0.09
C VAL A 53 -9.94 1.35 0.39
N GLU A 54 -9.95 2.16 1.44
CA GLU A 54 -11.06 3.06 1.77
C GLU A 54 -11.29 4.10 0.67
N ARG A 55 -10.21 4.69 0.12
CA ARG A 55 -10.32 5.61 -1.03
C ARG A 55 -10.91 4.93 -2.26
N LEU A 56 -10.57 3.66 -2.51
CA LEU A 56 -11.17 2.87 -3.60
C LEU A 56 -12.65 2.58 -3.35
N ALA A 57 -13.04 2.25 -2.12
CA ALA A 57 -14.44 1.99 -1.76
C ALA A 57 -15.30 3.25 -1.95
N ILE A 58 -14.85 4.41 -1.49
CA ILE A 58 -15.57 5.69 -1.66
C ILE A 58 -15.63 6.11 -3.13
N ALA A 59 -14.55 5.92 -3.91
CA ALA A 59 -14.53 6.25 -5.33
C ALA A 59 -15.51 5.38 -6.15
N ARG A 60 -15.58 4.07 -5.85
CA ARG A 60 -16.54 3.16 -6.50
C ARG A 60 -17.99 3.55 -6.23
N VAL A 61 -18.32 3.94 -4.99
CA VAL A 61 -19.68 4.39 -4.63
C VAL A 61 -20.04 5.72 -5.31
N LYS A 62 -19.08 6.64 -5.46
CA LYS A 62 -19.31 7.92 -6.16
C LYS A 62 -19.46 7.78 -7.67
N ALA A 63 -18.77 6.84 -8.31
CA ALA A 63 -18.86 6.61 -9.76
C ALA A 63 -20.18 5.94 -10.20
N MET A 64 -20.99 5.44 -9.27
CA MET A 64 -22.31 4.84 -9.52
C MET A 64 -23.48 5.83 -9.31
N ARG A 65 -23.19 7.10 -9.02
CA ARG A 65 -24.17 8.19 -8.94
C ARG A 65 -24.03 9.10 -10.14
#